data_AF-A0A4R4Q6V3-F1
#
_entry.id   AF-A0A4R4Q6V3-F1
#
_cell.length_a   1.000
_cell.length_b   1.000
_cell.length_c   1.000
_cell.angle_alpha   90.00
_cell.angle_beta   90.00
_cell.angle_gamma   90.00
#
_symmetry.space_group_name_H-M   'P 1'
#
loop_
_entity.id
_entity.type
_entity.pdbx_description
1 polymer ?
#
loop_
_entity_poly.entity_id
_entity_poly.type
_entity_poly.pdbx_seq_one_letter_code
_entity_poly.pdbx_strand_id
1 'polypeptide(L)'
;MIDVTGDGWADMVIRRGGRLFVYPHNRQPGSNPWTTSYDTNTTEWDIVRVMFLADATGTGKADLVTIRNDQTLHVYPHNGLTGNAAGWKPPYATGLTGWDIADWIGIGDLTGDGKPDLVARFRDGSMWTYPHNGKAGTAANWTGPFSVGVNWNSATALLVGDVTGDGRADLVARDGSGNLTIHVTATGAQIGAGSGWGLANVMLLQDVTGDGRLDITVRDSSGAAWVYPHSGATTSNPWTVTRYSAGGGWQDASLMAL
;
A
#
# COMPACT_ATOMS: atom_id res chain seq x y z
N MET A 1 7.60 -1.37 3.06
CA MET A 1 7.89 -2.78 3.41
C MET A 1 6.64 -3.54 3.83
N ILE A 2 6.41 -4.70 3.20
CA ILE A 2 5.43 -5.69 3.65
C ILE A 2 6.22 -6.87 4.22
N ASP A 3 6.40 -6.88 5.54
CA ASP A 3 7.06 -7.95 6.29
C ASP A 3 5.99 -8.72 7.07
N VAL A 4 5.64 -9.91 6.57
CA VAL A 4 4.63 -10.76 7.20
C VAL A 4 5.28 -11.56 8.33
N THR A 5 6.51 -12.01 8.12
CA THR A 5 7.23 -12.89 9.05
C THR A 5 7.86 -12.16 10.23
N GLY A 6 7.88 -10.82 10.21
CA GLY A 6 8.48 -9.97 11.23
C GLY A 6 10.01 -10.06 11.23
N ASP A 7 10.61 -10.35 10.09
CA ASP A 7 12.03 -10.67 9.95
C ASP A 7 12.87 -9.49 9.43
N GLY A 8 12.22 -8.36 9.14
CA GLY A 8 12.79 -7.11 8.64
C GLY A 8 12.98 -7.07 7.12
N TRP A 9 12.49 -8.08 6.39
CA TRP A 9 12.55 -8.14 4.93
C TRP A 9 11.17 -8.29 4.33
N ALA A 10 11.03 -7.85 3.08
CA ALA A 10 9.76 -7.93 2.37
C ALA A 10 9.42 -9.36 1.93
N ASP A 11 8.27 -9.85 2.39
CA ASP A 11 7.74 -11.16 2.04
C ASP A 11 6.79 -11.09 0.85
N MET A 12 6.57 -12.22 0.19
CA MET A 12 5.59 -12.34 -0.88
C MET A 12 4.43 -13.24 -0.45
N VAL A 13 3.19 -12.84 -0.78
CA VAL A 13 1.99 -13.62 -0.49
C VAL A 13 1.28 -13.98 -1.79
N ILE A 14 1.05 -15.28 -2.00
CA ILE A 14 0.44 -15.81 -3.24
C ILE A 14 -0.79 -16.64 -2.90
N ARG A 15 -1.90 -16.35 -3.59
CA ARG A 15 -3.06 -17.25 -3.64
C ARG A 15 -2.91 -18.25 -4.78
N ARG A 16 -3.02 -19.55 -4.49
CA ARG A 16 -2.99 -20.64 -5.49
C ARG A 16 -3.88 -21.80 -5.07
N GLY A 17 -4.76 -22.24 -5.97
CA GLY A 17 -5.62 -23.42 -5.75
C GLY A 17 -6.51 -23.30 -4.51
N GLY A 18 -7.11 -22.12 -4.28
CA GLY A 18 -7.98 -21.86 -3.13
C GLY A 18 -7.26 -21.72 -1.78
N ARG A 19 -5.91 -21.72 -1.77
CA ARG A 19 -5.05 -21.58 -0.59
C ARG A 19 -4.17 -20.34 -0.69
N LEU A 20 -3.63 -19.89 0.44
CA LEU A 20 -2.73 -18.74 0.54
C LEU A 20 -1.38 -19.18 1.08
N PHE A 21 -0.31 -18.72 0.43
CA PHE A 21 1.07 -19.06 0.72
C PHE A 21 1.86 -17.80 1.01
N VAL A 22 2.69 -17.84 2.05
CA VAL A 22 3.70 -16.83 2.32
C VAL A 22 5.04 -17.37 1.85
N TYR A 23 5.78 -16.57 1.11
CA TYR A 23 7.16 -16.81 0.69
C TYR A 23 8.04 -15.83 1.45
N PRO A 24 8.73 -16.29 2.51
CA PRO A 24 9.65 -15.44 3.25
C PRO A 24 10.84 -15.01 2.40
N HIS A 25 11.38 -13.82 2.65
CA HIS A 25 12.62 -13.38 2.02
C HIS A 25 13.84 -14.18 2.53
N ASN A 26 14.62 -14.78 1.63
CA ASN A 26 15.77 -15.63 2.01
C ASN A 26 17.06 -14.85 2.39
N ARG A 27 17.03 -13.52 2.32
CA ARG A 27 18.15 -12.60 2.66
C ARG A 27 19.41 -12.82 1.81
N GLN A 28 19.25 -13.29 0.57
CA GLN A 28 20.34 -13.45 -0.40
C GLN A 28 20.23 -12.39 -1.52
N PRO A 29 20.95 -11.26 -1.42
CA PRO A 29 20.93 -10.22 -2.44
C PRO A 29 21.39 -10.72 -3.81
N GLY A 30 20.80 -10.20 -4.89
CA GLY A 30 21.24 -10.48 -6.28
C GLY A 30 20.75 -11.80 -6.87
N SER A 31 19.83 -12.50 -6.20
CA SER A 31 19.15 -13.71 -6.70
C SER A 31 17.66 -13.68 -6.33
N ASN A 32 16.84 -14.61 -6.83
CA ASN A 32 15.42 -14.69 -6.44
C ASN A 32 15.31 -14.96 -4.92
N PRO A 33 14.73 -14.03 -4.13
CA PRO A 33 14.71 -14.17 -2.68
C PRO A 33 13.58 -15.06 -2.15
N TRP A 34 12.57 -15.39 -2.97
CA TRP A 34 11.36 -16.11 -2.55
C TRP A 34 11.37 -17.56 -3.05
N THR A 35 12.29 -18.36 -2.52
CA THR A 35 12.54 -19.74 -2.99
C THR A 35 11.71 -20.81 -2.29
N THR A 36 11.19 -20.51 -1.11
CA THR A 36 10.41 -21.43 -0.27
C THR A 36 9.15 -20.75 0.22
N SER A 37 8.08 -21.51 0.42
CA SER A 37 6.85 -21.02 1.00
C SER A 37 6.30 -21.94 2.07
N TYR A 38 5.43 -21.38 2.90
CA TYR A 38 4.56 -22.13 3.78
C TYR A 38 3.10 -21.75 3.50
N ASP A 39 2.22 -22.73 3.63
CA ASP A 39 0.78 -22.54 3.51
C ASP A 39 0.24 -21.94 4.82
N THR A 40 -0.59 -20.91 4.74
CA THR A 40 -1.16 -20.31 5.95
C THR A 40 -2.26 -21.15 6.59
N ASN A 41 -2.53 -22.34 6.05
CA ASN A 41 -3.59 -23.27 6.45
C ASN A 41 -4.98 -22.63 6.50
N THR A 42 -5.20 -21.70 5.59
CA THR A 42 -6.48 -21.01 5.41
C THR A 42 -7.13 -21.50 4.11
N THR A 43 -8.42 -21.81 4.20
CA THR A 43 -9.25 -22.18 3.06
C THR A 43 -10.16 -21.01 2.69
N GLU A 44 -10.99 -21.18 1.66
CA GLU A 44 -12.03 -20.20 1.25
C GLU A 44 -11.53 -18.97 0.50
N TRP A 45 -10.31 -18.97 -0.04
CA TRP A 45 -9.85 -17.82 -0.84
C TRP A 45 -10.63 -17.64 -2.15
N ASP A 46 -11.39 -18.65 -2.59
CA ASP A 46 -12.27 -18.59 -3.77
C ASP A 46 -13.42 -17.59 -3.68
N ILE A 47 -13.76 -17.16 -2.47
CA ILE A 47 -14.73 -16.09 -2.24
C ILE A 47 -14.10 -14.70 -2.34
N VAL A 48 -12.77 -14.59 -2.43
CA VAL A 48 -12.05 -13.31 -2.48
C VAL A 48 -11.85 -12.87 -3.93
N ARG A 49 -12.25 -11.64 -4.22
CA ARG A 49 -12.05 -10.98 -5.51
C ARG A 49 -10.76 -10.17 -5.54
N VAL A 50 -10.51 -9.39 -4.49
CA VAL A 50 -9.31 -8.55 -4.35
C VAL A 50 -8.70 -8.81 -2.98
N MET A 51 -7.38 -8.86 -2.91
CA MET A 51 -6.64 -8.92 -1.66
C MET A 51 -5.40 -8.02 -1.73
N PHE A 52 -5.08 -7.38 -0.63
CA PHE A 52 -3.86 -6.60 -0.46
C PHE A 52 -3.42 -6.63 1.01
N LEU A 53 -2.17 -6.28 1.25
CA LEU A 53 -1.59 -6.23 2.58
C LEU A 53 -1.42 -4.77 3.01
N ALA A 54 -1.79 -4.49 4.25
CA ALA A 54 -1.64 -3.18 4.89
C ALA A 54 -1.73 -3.35 6.41
N ASP A 55 -1.19 -2.42 7.18
CA ASP A 55 -1.47 -2.37 8.63
C ASP A 55 -2.85 -1.77 8.88
N ALA A 56 -3.91 -2.55 8.66
CA ALA A 56 -5.30 -2.12 8.82
C ALA A 56 -5.76 -2.08 10.29
N THR A 57 -4.95 -2.61 11.20
CA THR A 57 -5.23 -2.67 12.64
C THR A 57 -4.39 -1.72 13.47
N GLY A 58 -3.35 -1.10 12.90
CA GLY A 58 -2.47 -0.15 13.56
C GLY A 58 -1.44 -0.84 14.47
N THR A 59 -1.09 -2.09 14.17
CA THR A 59 -0.17 -2.90 14.97
C THR A 59 1.27 -2.84 14.48
N GLY A 60 1.51 -2.16 13.36
CA GLY A 60 2.77 -2.17 12.62
C GLY A 60 3.03 -3.49 11.88
N LYS A 61 2.05 -4.41 11.83
CA LYS A 61 2.17 -5.70 11.14
C LYS A 61 1.23 -5.76 9.94
N ALA A 62 1.64 -6.49 8.91
CA ALA A 62 0.85 -6.61 7.69
C ALA A 62 -0.43 -7.44 7.92
N ASP A 63 -1.57 -6.78 7.97
CA ASP A 63 -2.89 -7.42 7.91
C ASP A 63 -3.27 -7.71 6.46
N LEU A 64 -4.14 -8.69 6.26
CA LEU A 64 -4.73 -8.93 4.94
C LEU A 64 -6.09 -8.25 4.85
N VAL A 65 -6.25 -7.38 3.87
CA VAL A 65 -7.51 -6.71 3.55
C VAL A 65 -8.06 -7.31 2.27
N THR A 66 -9.33 -7.69 2.28
CA THR A 66 -9.96 -8.37 1.14
C THR A 66 -11.30 -7.79 0.77
N ILE A 67 -11.58 -7.74 -0.53
CA ILE A 67 -12.94 -7.59 -1.06
C ILE A 67 -13.41 -8.97 -1.51
N ARG A 68 -14.53 -9.43 -0.94
CA ARG A 68 -15.16 -10.69 -1.31
C ARG A 68 -16.06 -10.54 -2.55
N ASN A 69 -16.45 -11.67 -3.14
CA ASN A 69 -17.32 -11.71 -4.32
C ASN A 69 -18.71 -11.12 -4.06
N ASP A 70 -19.16 -11.13 -2.81
CA ASP A 70 -20.37 -10.45 -2.32
C ASP A 70 -20.17 -8.94 -2.07
N GLN A 71 -19.03 -8.39 -2.51
CA GLN A 71 -18.69 -6.97 -2.45
C GLN A 71 -18.50 -6.41 -1.03
N THR A 72 -18.33 -7.29 -0.04
CA THR A 72 -18.00 -6.92 1.34
C THR A 72 -16.50 -6.78 1.54
N LEU A 73 -16.10 -5.81 2.37
CA LEU A 73 -14.72 -5.63 2.79
C LEU A 73 -14.47 -6.37 4.12
N HIS A 74 -13.39 -7.13 4.18
CA HIS A 74 -12.97 -7.89 5.35
C HIS A 74 -11.50 -7.63 5.68
N VAL A 75 -11.18 -7.68 6.97
CA VAL A 75 -9.81 -7.63 7.47
C VAL A 75 -9.51 -8.96 8.17
N TYR A 76 -8.38 -9.57 7.82
CA TYR A 76 -7.76 -10.67 8.55
C TYR A 76 -6.56 -10.10 9.31
N PRO A 77 -6.68 -9.90 10.63
CA PRO A 77 -5.59 -9.32 11.42
C PRO A 77 -4.38 -10.23 11.46
N HIS A 78 -3.19 -9.64 11.44
CA HIS A 78 -1.95 -10.36 11.66
C HIS A 78 -2.00 -11.08 13.01
N ASN A 79 -1.50 -12.31 13.05
CA ASN A 79 -1.62 -13.16 14.24
C ASN A 79 -0.64 -12.79 15.37
N GLY A 80 0.34 -11.94 15.07
CA GLY A 80 1.35 -11.44 16.01
C GLY A 80 2.60 -12.31 16.10
N LEU A 81 2.57 -13.52 15.53
CA LEU A 81 3.70 -14.45 15.51
C LEU A 81 4.76 -14.02 14.48
N THR A 82 5.86 -14.77 14.40
CA THR A 82 6.97 -14.52 13.46
C THR A 82 7.38 -15.81 12.75
N GLY A 83 8.18 -15.68 11.68
CA GLY A 83 8.65 -16.81 10.86
C GLY A 83 7.49 -17.61 10.26
N ASN A 84 7.65 -18.93 10.11
CA ASN A 84 6.64 -19.79 9.45
C ASN A 84 5.33 -19.92 10.24
N ALA A 85 5.25 -19.40 11.47
CA ALA A 85 4.02 -19.33 12.24
C ALA A 85 3.24 -18.02 11.98
N ALA A 86 3.85 -17.04 11.33
CA ALA A 86 3.19 -15.79 10.96
C ALA A 86 2.09 -16.02 9.93
N GLY A 87 1.05 -15.20 10.00
CA GLY A 87 -0.15 -15.34 9.19
C GLY A 87 -1.28 -14.51 9.80
N TRP A 88 -2.52 -14.90 9.55
CA TRP A 88 -3.67 -14.08 9.96
C TRP A 88 -4.68 -14.84 10.80
N LYS A 89 -5.32 -14.11 11.72
CA LYS A 89 -6.46 -14.57 12.53
C LYS A 89 -7.72 -14.69 11.65
N PRO A 90 -8.77 -15.36 12.13
CA PRO A 90 -10.08 -15.33 11.47
C PRO A 90 -10.53 -13.89 11.17
N PRO A 91 -11.17 -13.65 10.01
CA PRO A 91 -11.51 -12.31 9.57
C PRO A 91 -12.72 -11.75 10.33
N TYR A 92 -12.85 -10.44 10.30
CA TYR A 92 -14.12 -9.76 10.57
C TYR A 92 -14.59 -8.95 9.36
N ALA A 93 -15.90 -8.82 9.22
CA ALA A 93 -16.50 -7.89 8.26
C ALA A 93 -16.36 -6.46 8.79
N THR A 94 -16.05 -5.52 7.90
CA THR A 94 -15.93 -4.09 8.27
C THR A 94 -17.28 -3.40 8.31
N GLY A 95 -18.33 -4.04 7.82
CA GLY A 95 -19.66 -3.45 7.61
C GLY A 95 -19.77 -2.61 6.32
N LEU A 96 -18.66 -2.45 5.59
CA LEU A 96 -18.62 -1.75 4.32
C LEU A 96 -19.02 -2.69 3.17
N THR A 97 -19.98 -2.26 2.34
CA THR A 97 -20.58 -3.03 1.22
C THR A 97 -20.56 -2.23 -0.08
N GLY A 98 -20.65 -2.90 -1.23
CA GLY A 98 -20.66 -2.23 -2.55
C GLY A 98 -19.27 -1.77 -3.01
N TRP A 99 -18.22 -2.47 -2.59
CA TRP A 99 -16.83 -2.09 -2.86
C TRP A 99 -16.28 -2.62 -4.19
N ASP A 100 -17.11 -3.29 -4.98
CA ASP A 100 -16.74 -3.78 -6.30
C ASP A 100 -16.51 -2.69 -7.35
N ILE A 101 -17.01 -1.48 -7.06
CA ILE A 101 -16.85 -0.26 -7.86
C ILE A 101 -15.63 0.58 -7.49
N ALA A 102 -14.94 0.28 -6.38
CA ALA A 102 -13.63 0.87 -6.10
C ALA A 102 -12.60 0.30 -7.08
N ASP A 103 -11.82 1.17 -7.70
CA ASP A 103 -10.73 0.75 -8.60
C ASP A 103 -9.33 0.98 -8.02
N TRP A 104 -9.26 1.66 -6.87
CA TRP A 104 -8.05 1.81 -6.07
C TRP A 104 -8.42 1.98 -4.59
N ILE A 105 -7.60 1.39 -3.70
CA ILE A 105 -7.73 1.47 -2.24
C ILE A 105 -6.34 1.67 -1.65
N GLY A 106 -6.25 2.55 -0.65
CA GLY A 106 -5.08 2.76 0.18
C GLY A 106 -5.46 2.78 1.66
N ILE A 107 -4.46 2.55 2.52
CA ILE A 107 -4.59 2.60 3.98
C ILE A 107 -3.47 3.50 4.53
N GLY A 108 -3.78 4.37 5.48
CA GLY A 108 -2.81 5.25 6.16
C GLY A 108 -3.50 6.13 7.21
N ASP A 109 -2.76 6.90 7.99
CA ASP A 109 -3.36 7.85 8.95
C ASP A 109 -3.73 9.17 8.28
N LEU A 110 -4.82 9.20 7.51
CA LEU A 110 -5.25 10.40 6.78
C LEU A 110 -5.88 11.47 7.69
N THR A 111 -6.34 11.08 8.88
CA THR A 111 -7.00 11.96 9.85
C THR A 111 -6.04 12.48 10.92
N GLY A 112 -4.82 11.96 11.00
CA GLY A 112 -3.78 12.37 11.96
C GLY A 112 -4.09 11.97 13.39
N ASP A 113 -4.86 10.90 13.58
CA ASP A 113 -5.27 10.42 14.90
C ASP A 113 -4.51 9.16 15.35
N GLY A 114 -3.48 8.78 14.59
CA GLY A 114 -2.60 7.65 14.82
C GLY A 114 -3.18 6.31 14.35
N LYS A 115 -4.27 6.31 13.56
CA LYS A 115 -4.97 5.07 13.18
C LYS A 115 -5.02 4.89 11.67
N PRO A 116 -5.07 3.64 11.18
CA PRO A 116 -5.06 3.36 9.75
C PRO A 116 -6.44 3.57 9.11
N ASP A 117 -6.68 4.79 8.64
CA ASP A 117 -7.83 5.14 7.82
C ASP A 117 -7.78 4.46 6.46
N LEU A 118 -8.95 4.23 5.88
CA LEU A 118 -9.07 3.72 4.52
C LEU A 118 -9.38 4.88 3.57
N VAL A 119 -8.72 4.91 2.42
CA VAL A 119 -9.04 5.84 1.33
C VAL A 119 -9.30 5.04 0.05
N ALA A 120 -10.30 5.43 -0.71
CA ALA A 120 -10.65 4.72 -1.93
C ALA A 120 -11.14 5.64 -3.02
N ARG A 121 -10.71 5.32 -4.24
CA ARG A 121 -11.21 5.92 -5.47
C ARG A 121 -12.22 4.99 -6.12
N PHE A 122 -13.35 5.56 -6.50
CA PHE A 122 -14.40 4.89 -7.24
C PHE A 122 -14.31 5.23 -8.73
N ARG A 123 -14.85 4.35 -9.58
CA ARG A 123 -14.82 4.49 -11.06
C ARG A 123 -15.43 5.78 -11.59
N ASP A 124 -16.31 6.43 -10.83
CA ASP A 124 -16.87 7.74 -11.17
C ASP A 124 -15.91 8.91 -10.92
N GLY A 125 -14.72 8.63 -10.36
CA GLY A 125 -13.69 9.60 -10.04
C GLY A 125 -13.87 10.27 -8.69
N SER A 126 -14.87 9.88 -7.90
CA SER A 126 -14.97 10.28 -6.50
C SER A 126 -13.93 9.57 -5.66
N MET A 127 -13.40 10.28 -4.66
CA MET A 127 -12.51 9.70 -3.67
C MET A 127 -12.97 10.05 -2.27
N TRP A 128 -12.93 9.05 -1.40
CA TRP A 128 -13.46 9.14 -0.04
C TRP A 128 -12.47 8.56 0.96
N THR A 129 -12.33 9.22 2.10
CA THR A 129 -11.65 8.69 3.26
C THR A 129 -12.69 8.16 4.24
N TYR A 130 -12.41 7.00 4.82
CA TYR A 130 -13.21 6.31 5.82
C TYR A 130 -12.36 6.22 7.09
N PRO A 131 -12.59 7.10 8.07
CA PRO A 131 -11.80 7.15 9.30
C PRO A 131 -11.87 5.87 10.12
N HIS A 132 -10.75 5.46 10.69
CA HIS A 132 -10.66 4.31 11.58
C HIS A 132 -11.06 4.68 13.01
N ASN A 133 -12.05 4.00 13.58
CA ASN A 133 -12.60 4.33 14.90
C ASN A 133 -11.73 3.87 16.10
N GLY A 134 -10.61 3.20 15.84
CA GLY A 134 -9.62 2.78 16.83
C GLY A 134 -9.91 1.46 17.53
N LYS A 135 -10.96 0.74 17.13
CA LYS A 135 -11.24 -0.60 17.66
C LYS A 135 -10.53 -1.65 16.81
N ALA A 136 -9.47 -2.24 17.34
CA ALA A 136 -8.81 -3.37 16.69
C ALA A 136 -9.63 -4.66 16.90
N GLY A 137 -9.85 -5.45 15.83
CA GLY A 137 -10.26 -6.85 15.96
C GLY A 137 -11.71 -7.15 16.38
N THR A 138 -12.62 -6.17 16.44
CA THR A 138 -13.99 -6.40 16.97
C THR A 138 -15.14 -6.02 16.01
N ALA A 139 -14.84 -5.76 14.73
CA ALA A 139 -15.75 -5.30 13.67
C ALA A 139 -16.11 -3.79 13.70
N ALA A 140 -16.56 -3.32 12.52
CA ALA A 140 -16.86 -1.93 12.15
C ALA A 140 -15.74 -0.96 12.52
N ASN A 141 -14.70 -0.93 11.70
CA ASN A 141 -13.51 -0.14 11.96
C ASN A 141 -13.51 1.19 11.23
N TRP A 142 -14.12 1.28 10.05
CA TRP A 142 -14.08 2.48 9.22
C TRP A 142 -15.47 3.13 9.13
N THR A 143 -15.64 4.30 9.75
CA THR A 143 -16.95 4.94 9.93
C THR A 143 -16.89 6.44 9.72
N GLY A 144 -18.01 7.04 9.29
CA GLY A 144 -18.11 8.48 9.08
C GLY A 144 -17.27 8.96 7.88
N PRO A 145 -17.48 8.39 6.68
CA PRO A 145 -16.68 8.77 5.53
C PRO A 145 -16.88 10.22 5.12
N PHE A 146 -15.82 10.83 4.62
CA PHE A 146 -15.86 12.18 4.06
C PHE A 146 -15.20 12.21 2.68
N SER A 147 -15.69 13.12 1.84
CA SER A 147 -15.20 13.27 0.47
C SER A 147 -13.83 13.94 0.47
N VAL A 148 -12.88 13.35 -0.25
CA VAL A 148 -11.59 13.96 -0.59
C VAL A 148 -11.74 14.81 -1.86
N GLY A 149 -12.70 14.48 -2.72
CA GLY A 149 -13.02 15.24 -3.91
C GLY A 149 -13.54 14.37 -5.05
N VAL A 150 -13.62 14.99 -6.23
CA VAL A 150 -14.05 14.36 -7.50
C VAL A 150 -12.96 14.52 -8.55
N ASN A 151 -13.12 13.84 -9.70
CA ASN A 151 -12.19 13.86 -10.84
C ASN A 151 -10.81 13.22 -10.59
N TRP A 152 -10.72 12.28 -9.64
CA TRP A 152 -9.50 11.50 -9.39
C TRP A 152 -9.17 10.46 -10.46
N ASN A 153 -10.02 10.32 -11.49
CA ASN A 153 -9.80 9.44 -12.64
C ASN A 153 -8.66 9.91 -13.56
N SER A 154 -8.21 11.16 -13.44
CA SER A 154 -7.02 11.64 -14.15
C SER A 154 -5.72 11.00 -13.62
N ALA A 155 -5.75 10.46 -12.40
CA ALA A 155 -4.60 9.81 -11.81
C ALA A 155 -4.42 8.38 -12.38
N THR A 156 -3.28 8.14 -13.00
CA THR A 156 -2.85 6.82 -13.49
C THR A 156 -2.09 6.02 -12.44
N ALA A 157 -1.66 6.66 -11.35
CA ALA A 157 -1.13 6.02 -10.16
C ALA A 157 -1.51 6.84 -8.91
N LEU A 158 -1.77 6.13 -7.80
CA LEU A 158 -2.12 6.70 -6.51
C LEU A 158 -1.34 5.96 -5.42
N LEU A 159 -0.75 6.72 -4.49
CA LEU A 159 0.03 6.23 -3.35
C LEU A 159 -0.43 6.96 -2.08
N VAL A 160 -0.25 6.33 -0.92
CA VAL A 160 -0.59 6.87 0.40
C VAL A 160 0.64 6.81 1.30
N GLY A 161 0.94 7.88 2.02
CA GLY A 161 2.00 7.92 3.03
C GLY A 161 2.32 9.34 3.48
N ASP A 162 2.87 9.49 4.69
CA ASP A 162 3.29 10.79 5.22
C ASP A 162 4.59 11.24 4.52
N VAL A 163 4.45 11.97 3.41
CA VAL A 163 5.59 12.49 2.64
C VAL A 163 5.95 13.90 3.08
N THR A 164 5.03 14.62 3.71
CA THR A 164 5.29 15.96 4.24
C THR A 164 5.90 15.94 5.65
N GLY A 165 5.89 14.79 6.33
CA GLY A 165 6.38 14.61 7.69
C GLY A 165 5.52 15.32 8.74
N ASP A 166 4.25 15.55 8.45
CA ASP A 166 3.32 16.28 9.34
C ASP A 166 2.56 15.37 10.31
N GLY A 167 2.82 14.05 10.25
CA GLY A 167 2.16 13.02 11.04
C GLY A 167 0.84 12.55 10.44
N ARG A 168 0.44 13.03 9.26
CA ARG A 168 -0.70 12.52 8.49
C ARG A 168 -0.22 11.92 7.17
N ALA A 169 -0.87 10.85 6.76
CA ALA A 169 -0.65 10.31 5.44
C ALA A 169 -1.18 11.27 4.37
N ASP A 170 -0.34 11.56 3.37
CA ASP A 170 -0.67 12.32 2.18
C ASP A 170 -1.07 11.40 1.02
N LEU A 171 -1.65 12.01 -0.02
CA LEU A 171 -1.96 11.32 -1.27
C LEU A 171 -1.00 11.77 -2.36
N VAL A 172 -0.30 10.84 -3.00
CA VAL A 172 0.58 11.15 -4.12
C VAL A 172 -0.06 10.60 -5.39
N ALA A 173 -0.34 11.50 -6.34
CA ALA A 173 -1.05 11.19 -7.57
C ALA A 173 -0.18 11.48 -8.78
N ARG A 174 -0.12 10.54 -9.72
CA ARG A 174 0.49 10.73 -11.03
C ARG A 174 -0.60 10.88 -12.08
N ASP A 175 -0.59 11.93 -12.87
CA ASP A 175 -1.55 12.12 -13.98
C ASP A 175 -1.17 11.32 -15.23
N GLY A 176 -2.01 11.38 -16.27
CA GLY A 176 -1.76 10.75 -17.57
C GLY A 176 -0.61 11.35 -18.39
N SER A 177 -0.14 12.55 -18.03
CA SER A 177 1.03 13.20 -18.63
C SER A 177 2.32 12.86 -17.90
N GLY A 178 2.25 12.09 -16.82
CA GLY A 178 3.39 11.74 -15.99
C GLY A 178 3.85 12.86 -15.06
N ASN A 179 2.98 13.82 -14.73
CA ASN A 179 3.22 14.77 -13.64
C ASN A 179 2.83 14.13 -12.32
N LEU A 180 3.63 14.38 -11.27
CA LEU A 180 3.38 13.90 -9.93
C LEU A 180 2.96 15.08 -9.04
N THR A 181 1.92 14.89 -8.24
CA THR A 181 1.41 15.89 -7.30
C THR A 181 1.18 15.24 -5.95
N ILE A 182 1.60 15.91 -4.88
CA ILE A 182 1.28 15.56 -3.51
C ILE A 182 0.06 16.37 -3.10
N HIS A 183 -0.98 15.71 -2.62
CA HIS A 183 -2.16 16.32 -2.02
C HIS A 183 -2.05 16.17 -0.51
N VAL A 184 -1.76 17.29 0.16
CA VAL A 184 -1.51 17.34 1.59
C VAL A 184 -2.83 17.22 2.34
N THR A 185 -3.05 16.11 3.04
CA THR A 185 -4.36 15.83 3.64
C THR A 185 -4.68 16.74 4.81
N ALA A 186 -3.67 17.17 5.58
CA ALA A 186 -3.83 18.07 6.71
C ALA A 186 -4.32 19.47 6.32
N THR A 187 -3.96 19.96 5.14
CA THR A 187 -4.17 21.35 4.73
C THR A 187 -5.01 21.51 3.46
N GLY A 188 -5.17 20.44 2.68
CA GLY A 188 -5.74 20.48 1.32
C GLY A 188 -4.81 21.09 0.27
N ALA A 189 -3.56 21.41 0.63
CA ALA A 189 -2.58 21.97 -0.30
C ALA A 189 -2.18 20.95 -1.38
N GLN A 190 -1.73 21.45 -2.53
CA GLN A 190 -1.16 20.63 -3.60
C GLN A 190 0.27 21.07 -3.89
N ILE A 191 1.20 20.12 -3.86
CA ILE A 191 2.62 20.35 -4.13
C ILE A 191 2.99 19.60 -5.40
N GLY A 192 3.48 20.32 -6.42
CA GLY A 192 4.02 19.70 -7.62
C GLY A 192 5.34 18.99 -7.32
N ALA A 193 5.43 17.71 -7.68
CA ALA A 193 6.57 16.83 -7.42
C ALA A 193 7.30 16.41 -8.71
N GLY A 194 7.27 17.28 -9.72
CA GLY A 194 7.97 17.12 -10.98
C GLY A 194 7.20 16.34 -12.05
N SER A 195 7.83 16.19 -13.20
CA SER A 195 7.30 15.54 -14.41
C SER A 195 8.22 14.40 -14.86
N GLY A 196 7.79 13.62 -15.87
CA GLY A 196 8.57 12.49 -16.39
C GLY A 196 8.34 11.16 -15.65
N TRP A 197 7.38 11.13 -14.73
CA TRP A 197 7.00 9.92 -13.99
C TRP A 197 6.23 8.90 -14.84
N GLY A 198 5.88 9.23 -16.08
CA GLY A 198 5.18 8.34 -17.02
C GLY A 198 5.99 7.08 -17.38
N LEU A 199 7.31 7.07 -17.16
CA LEU A 199 8.16 5.91 -17.35
C LEU A 199 7.90 4.79 -16.32
N ALA A 200 7.36 5.13 -15.15
CA ALA A 200 7.14 4.18 -14.07
C ALA A 200 5.92 3.29 -14.37
N ASN A 201 6.13 2.00 -14.56
CA ASN A 201 5.03 1.04 -14.63
C ASN A 201 4.58 0.62 -13.22
N VAL A 202 5.49 0.64 -12.24
CA VAL A 202 5.20 0.50 -10.80
C VAL A 202 5.84 1.68 -10.06
N MET A 203 5.14 2.18 -9.03
CA MET A 203 5.60 3.21 -8.11
C MET A 203 5.22 2.81 -6.68
N LEU A 204 6.09 3.10 -5.71
CA LEU A 204 5.90 2.80 -4.29
C LEU A 204 6.43 3.93 -3.44
N LEU A 205 5.77 4.18 -2.30
CA LEU A 205 6.29 5.01 -1.22
C LEU A 205 6.80 4.11 -0.09
N GLN A 206 8.07 4.27 0.27
CA GLN A 206 8.70 3.57 1.40
C GLN A 206 10.04 4.22 1.73
N ASP A 207 10.47 4.17 2.99
CA ASP A 207 11.80 4.62 3.40
C ASP A 207 12.83 3.53 3.03
N VAL A 208 13.46 3.65 1.86
CA VAL A 208 14.51 2.72 1.42
C VAL A 208 15.91 3.20 1.81
N THR A 209 16.06 4.49 2.12
CA THR A 209 17.34 5.04 2.56
C THR A 209 17.58 4.87 4.06
N GLY A 210 16.54 4.54 4.83
CA GLY A 210 16.58 4.38 6.28
C GLY A 210 16.68 5.71 7.02
N ASP A 211 16.27 6.80 6.39
CA ASP A 211 16.41 8.16 6.93
C ASP A 211 15.13 8.67 7.64
N GLY A 212 14.12 7.80 7.73
CA GLY A 212 12.81 8.08 8.33
C GLY A 212 11.86 8.82 7.40
N ARG A 213 12.17 8.96 6.11
CA ARG A 213 11.33 9.70 5.14
C ARG A 213 10.98 8.81 3.95
N LEU A 214 9.78 9.00 3.42
CA LEU A 214 9.29 8.16 2.33
C LEU A 214 9.94 8.53 0.99
N ASP A 215 10.76 7.61 0.49
CA ASP A 215 11.33 7.68 -0.84
C ASP A 215 10.34 7.14 -1.88
N ILE A 216 10.59 7.41 -3.18
CA ILE A 216 9.90 6.71 -4.26
C ILE A 216 10.80 5.64 -4.86
N THR A 217 10.29 4.41 -4.91
CA THR A 217 10.85 3.36 -5.78
C THR A 217 9.99 3.22 -7.02
N VAL A 218 10.62 3.23 -8.20
CA VAL A 218 9.92 2.98 -9.47
C VAL A 218 10.52 1.79 -10.19
N ARG A 219 9.70 1.13 -11.02
CA ARG A 219 10.15 0.15 -12.01
C ARG A 219 9.50 0.47 -13.35
N ASP A 220 10.30 0.47 -14.42
CA ASP A 220 9.81 0.75 -15.77
C ASP A 220 9.31 -0.50 -16.53
N SER A 221 8.84 -0.34 -17.76
CA SER A 221 8.36 -1.47 -18.57
C SER A 221 9.45 -2.48 -18.96
N SER A 222 10.72 -2.07 -18.94
CA SER A 222 11.87 -2.95 -19.21
C SER A 222 12.31 -3.77 -17.99
N GLY A 223 11.75 -3.49 -16.81
CA GLY A 223 12.15 -4.12 -15.57
C GLY A 223 13.32 -3.42 -14.87
N ALA A 224 13.75 -2.24 -15.32
CA ALA A 224 14.74 -1.45 -14.60
C ALA A 224 14.10 -0.72 -13.41
N ALA A 225 14.74 -0.79 -12.25
CA ALA A 225 14.28 -0.18 -11.01
C ALA A 225 15.18 0.99 -10.60
N TRP A 226 14.56 2.02 -10.02
CA TRP A 226 15.24 3.22 -9.54
C TRP A 226 14.66 3.67 -8.20
N VAL A 227 15.52 4.22 -7.35
CA VAL A 227 15.16 4.89 -6.11
C VAL A 227 15.33 6.39 -6.27
N TYR A 228 14.33 7.13 -5.83
CA TYR A 228 14.28 8.58 -5.75
C TYR A 228 14.24 9.00 -4.29
N PRO A 229 15.39 9.34 -3.70
CA PRO A 229 15.45 9.66 -2.28
C PRO A 229 14.70 10.93 -1.93
N HIS A 230 14.11 10.95 -0.74
CA HIS A 230 13.46 12.10 -0.16
C HIS A 230 14.49 13.11 0.35
N SER A 231 14.42 14.37 -0.11
CA SER A 231 15.37 15.43 0.27
C SER A 231 15.15 16.00 1.68
N GLY A 232 13.99 15.71 2.28
CA GLY A 232 13.53 16.32 3.54
C GLY A 232 12.70 17.60 3.34
N ALA A 233 12.45 18.02 2.10
CA ALA A 233 11.51 19.10 1.83
C ALA A 233 10.07 18.66 2.16
N THR A 234 9.32 19.53 2.85
CA THR A 234 7.96 19.23 3.32
C THR A 234 6.89 20.10 2.66
N THR A 235 7.29 21.19 2.01
CA THR A 235 6.40 22.17 1.38
C THR A 235 6.69 22.39 -0.10
N SER A 236 7.61 21.61 -0.68
CA SER A 236 8.00 21.65 -2.09
C SER A 236 8.37 20.24 -2.55
N ASN A 237 8.71 20.06 -3.83
CA ASN A 237 9.06 18.75 -4.38
C ASN A 237 10.16 18.04 -3.54
N PRO A 238 9.84 16.92 -2.87
CA PRO A 238 10.81 16.25 -2.03
C PRO A 238 11.79 15.37 -2.80
N TRP A 239 11.44 14.86 -3.98
CA TRP A 239 12.26 13.89 -4.72
C TRP A 239 13.20 14.59 -5.71
N THR A 240 14.05 15.47 -5.18
CA THR A 240 15.05 16.25 -5.92
C THR A 240 16.47 15.73 -5.78
N VAL A 241 16.70 14.79 -4.84
CA VAL A 241 17.97 14.10 -4.68
C VAL A 241 18.26 13.26 -5.93
N THR A 242 19.55 13.14 -6.28
CA THR A 242 19.96 12.29 -7.41
C THR A 242 19.46 10.86 -7.21
N ARG A 243 18.57 10.42 -8.10
CA ARG A 243 18.11 9.03 -8.13
C ARG A 243 19.27 8.07 -8.39
N TYR A 244 19.17 6.85 -7.89
CA TYR A 244 20.14 5.78 -8.16
C TYR A 244 19.44 4.50 -8.61
N SER A 245 20.17 3.65 -9.35
CA SER A 245 19.62 2.40 -9.87
C SER A 245 19.49 1.37 -8.76
N ALA A 246 18.37 0.66 -8.74
CA ALA A 246 18.10 -0.51 -7.90
C ALA A 246 18.21 -1.82 -8.70
N GLY A 247 18.85 -1.80 -9.88
CA GLY A 247 19.04 -2.97 -10.75
C GLY A 247 17.97 -3.13 -11.84
N GLY A 248 18.00 -4.29 -12.51
CA GLY A 248 17.07 -4.64 -13.61
C GLY A 248 16.66 -6.12 -13.59
N GLY A 249 15.79 -6.53 -14.52
CA GLY A 249 15.27 -7.90 -14.59
C GLY A 249 13.92 -8.13 -13.90
N TRP A 250 13.22 -7.05 -13.54
CA TRP A 250 11.96 -7.07 -12.79
C TRP A 250 10.71 -6.97 -13.68
N GLN A 251 10.79 -7.37 -14.95
CA GLN A 251 9.69 -7.22 -15.92
C GLN A 251 8.40 -7.97 -15.52
N ASP A 252 8.53 -9.08 -14.78
CA ASP A 252 7.39 -9.88 -14.32
C ASP A 252 6.91 -9.49 -12.90
N ALA A 253 7.57 -8.55 -12.24
CA ALA A 253 7.20 -8.11 -10.90
C ALA A 253 5.96 -7.20 -10.96
N SER A 254 4.77 -7.76 -10.70
CA SER A 254 3.51 -7.03 -10.62
C SER A 254 3.34 -6.22 -9.32
N LEU A 255 4.18 -6.51 -8.33
CA LEU A 255 4.30 -5.78 -7.07
C LEU A 255 5.78 -5.84 -6.67
N MET A 256 6.38 -4.69 -6.38
CA MET A 256 7.57 -4.66 -5.55
C MET A 256 7.09 -4.22 -4.16
N ALA A 257 7.54 -4.89 -3.12
CA ALA A 257 7.45 -4.41 -1.76
C ALA A 257 8.88 -4.50 -1.26
N LEU A 258 9.44 -3.39 -0.77
CA LEU A 258 10.74 -3.37 -0.11
C LEU A 258 10.55 -2.83 1.31
#